data_AF-A0A9W7GRJ6-F1
#
_entry.id   AF-A0A9W7GRJ6-F1
#
_cell.length_a   1.000
_cell.length_b   1.000
_cell.length_c   1.000
_cell.angle_alpha   90.00
_cell.angle_beta   90.00
_cell.angle_gamma   90.00
#
_symmetry.space_group_name_H-M   'P 1'
#
loop_
_entity.id
_entity.type
_entity.pdbx_description
1 polymer ?
#
loop_
_entity_poly.entity_id
_entity_poly.type
_entity_poly.pdbx_seq_one_letter_code
_entity_poly.pdbx_strand_id
1 'polypeptide(L)'
;MNEHSLLDIVDPMVTEIVAVAKLAKRCLNLNGKKRPTMKEVAIELEQIRSSEGANAVKQNTDEDSDIDDMNEPSGTGSCSLSSCTVKDSVTLSLDA
;
A
#
# COMPACT_ATOMS: atom_id res chain seq x y z
N MET A 1 -28.12 1.08 27.04
CA MET A 1 -28.18 1.98 25.88
C MET A 1 -27.48 1.23 24.77
N ASN A 2 -28.27 0.60 23.92
CA ASN A 2 -27.84 -0.47 23.05
C ASN A 2 -27.63 0.19 21.69
N GLU A 3 -26.38 0.50 21.36
CA GLU A 3 -25.98 0.99 20.05
C GLU A 3 -26.05 -0.17 19.04
N HIS A 4 -27.26 -0.61 18.72
CA HIS A 4 -27.47 -1.41 17.52
C HIS A 4 -27.20 -0.48 16.34
N SER A 5 -26.02 -0.73 15.79
CA SER A 5 -25.15 0.25 15.18
C SER A 5 -25.64 0.57 13.78
N LEU A 6 -25.58 1.84 13.38
CA LEU A 6 -25.85 2.30 12.02
C LEU A 6 -25.09 1.53 10.92
N LEU A 7 -24.10 0.73 11.31
CA LEU A 7 -23.32 -0.19 10.49
C LEU A 7 -24.13 -1.39 9.95
N ASP A 8 -25.25 -1.78 10.58
CA ASP A 8 -26.08 -2.93 10.12
C ASP A 8 -26.93 -2.62 8.88
N ILE A 9 -27.00 -1.34 8.47
CA ILE A 9 -27.75 -0.87 7.29
C ILE A 9 -26.80 -0.59 6.11
N VAL A 10 -25.49 -0.55 6.36
CA VAL A 10 -24.47 -0.22 5.37
C VAL A 10 -24.05 -1.51 4.67
N ASP A 11 -24.03 -1.48 3.33
CA ASP A 11 -23.53 -2.56 2.49
C ASP A 11 -22.12 -2.99 2.97
N PRO A 12 -21.85 -4.29 3.17
CA PRO A 12 -20.53 -4.81 3.55
C PRO A 12 -19.38 -4.23 2.70
N MET A 13 -19.57 -4.08 1.39
CA MET A 13 -18.52 -3.49 0.55
C MET A 13 -18.21 -2.03 0.94
N VAL A 14 -19.22 -1.29 1.39
CA VAL A 14 -19.05 0.10 1.85
C VAL A 14 -18.34 0.13 3.19
N THR A 15 -18.53 -0.87 4.06
CA THR A 15 -17.79 -0.94 5.33
C THR A 15 -16.30 -1.18 5.13
N GLU A 16 -15.90 -2.07 4.22
CA GLU A 16 -14.49 -2.30 3.87
C GLU A 16 -13.82 -1.03 3.33
N ILE A 17 -14.43 -0.38 2.34
CA ILE A 17 -13.90 0.84 1.70
C ILE A 17 -13.71 1.95 2.74
N VAL A 18 -14.69 2.13 3.63
CA VAL A 18 -14.61 3.14 4.70
C VAL A 18 -13.48 2.82 5.67
N ALA A 19 -13.24 1.55 6.00
CA ALA A 19 -12.13 1.15 6.86
C ALA A 19 -10.77 1.42 6.21
N VAL A 20 -10.58 1.03 4.94
CA VAL A 20 -9.35 1.29 4.20
C VAL A 20 -9.10 2.80 4.05
N ALA A 21 -10.14 3.59 3.75
CA ALA A 21 -10.01 5.05 3.66
C ALA A 21 -9.56 5.69 4.98
N LYS A 22 -10.07 5.21 6.12
CA LYS A 22 -9.64 5.66 7.46
C LYS A 22 -8.18 5.31 7.74
N LEU A 23 -7.73 4.13 7.32
CA LEU A 23 -6.34 3.72 7.42
C LEU A 23 -5.43 4.60 6.54
N ALA A 24 -5.80 4.79 5.27
CA ALA A 24 -5.07 5.66 4.34
C ALA A 24 -4.93 7.09 4.87
N LYS A 25 -5.99 7.65 5.46
CA LYS A 25 -5.95 8.98 6.10
C LYS A 25 -4.88 9.07 7.20
N ARG A 26 -4.70 8.02 8.00
CA ARG A 26 -3.64 7.98 9.02
C ARG A 26 -2.25 7.82 8.41
N CYS A 27 -2.11 7.01 7.36
CA CYS A 27 -0.84 6.85 6.63
C CYS A 27 -0.37 8.15 5.96
N LEU A 28 -1.31 8.96 5.46
CA LEU A 28 -1.03 10.24 4.80
C LEU A 28 -0.89 11.42 5.76
N ASN A 29 -0.75 11.18 7.07
CA ASN A 29 -0.58 12.27 8.04
C ASN A 29 0.65 13.14 7.69
N LEU A 30 0.48 14.46 7.69
CA LEU A 30 1.58 15.41 7.44
C LEU A 30 2.68 15.33 8.49
N ASN A 31 2.32 14.99 9.74
CA ASN A 31 3.28 14.66 10.77
C ASN A 31 3.67 13.19 10.68
N GLY A 32 4.88 12.92 10.16
CA GLY A 32 5.42 11.56 10.00
C GLY A 32 5.43 10.73 11.29
N LYS A 33 5.59 11.35 12.47
CA LYS A 33 5.58 10.65 13.77
C LYS A 33 4.21 10.13 14.17
N LYS A 34 3.14 10.60 13.53
CA LYS A 34 1.76 10.15 13.75
C LYS A 34 1.30 9.14 12.70
N ARG A 35 2.13 8.85 11.69
CA ARG A 35 1.82 7.78 10.74
C ARG A 35 1.97 6.44 11.46
N PRO A 36 1.06 5.48 11.20
CA PRO A 36 1.22 4.14 11.71
C PRO A 36 2.48 3.49 11.14
N THR A 37 3.05 2.56 11.88
CA THR A 37 4.12 1.69 11.40
C THR A 37 3.56 0.69 10.39
N MET A 38 4.39 0.19 9.46
CA MET A 38 3.94 -0.83 8.50
C MET A 38 3.44 -2.11 9.18
N LYS A 39 3.93 -2.42 10.38
CA LYS A 39 3.42 -3.54 11.20
C LYS A 39 1.96 -3.30 11.60
N GLU A 40 1.63 -2.11 12.10
CA GLU A 40 0.25 -1.76 12.45
C GLU A 40 -0.64 -1.72 11.21
N VAL A 41 -0.16 -1.18 10.10
CA VAL A 41 -0.89 -1.17 8.81
C VAL A 41 -1.19 -2.59 8.35
N ALA A 42 -0.22 -3.50 8.39
CA ALA A 42 -0.41 -4.90 7.99
C ALA A 42 -1.45 -5.62 8.85
N ILE A 43 -1.37 -5.46 10.18
CA ILE A 43 -2.33 -6.05 11.12
C ILE A 43 -3.74 -5.51 10.82
N GLU A 44 -3.88 -4.20 10.62
CA GLU A 44 -5.19 -3.61 10.39
C GLU A 44 -5.79 -4.01 9.04
N LEU A 45 -4.99 -4.13 7.98
CA LEU A 45 -5.44 -4.66 6.69
C LEU A 45 -5.86 -6.14 6.77
N GLU A 46 -5.17 -6.95 7.56
CA GLU A 46 -5.57 -8.34 7.83
C GLU A 46 -6.92 -8.40 8.55
N GLN A 47 -7.15 -7.50 9.52
CA GLN A 47 -8.42 -7.38 10.22
C GLN A 47 -9.56 -6.94 9.28
N ILE A 48 -9.32 -5.96 8.42
CA ILE A 48 -10.29 -5.50 7.42
C ILE A 48 -10.68 -6.65 6.49
N ARG A 49 -9.70 -7.39 5.96
CA ARG A 49 -9.95 -8.57 5.10
C ARG A 49 -10.67 -9.71 5.82
N SER A 50 -10.47 -9.86 7.12
CA SER A 50 -11.08 -10.94 7.91
C SER A 50 -12.49 -10.60 8.42
N SER A 51 -12.88 -9.33 8.34
CA SER A 51 -14.17 -8.82 8.83
C SER A 51 -15.36 -9.29 7.99
N GLU A 52 -15.13 -9.70 6.74
CA GLU A 52 -16.17 -10.09 5.80
C GLU A 52 -15.85 -11.46 5.19
N GLY A 53 -16.68 -12.45 5.53
CA GLY A 53 -16.62 -13.77 4.90
C GLY A 53 -16.78 -13.66 3.39
N ALA A 54 -15.70 -13.94 2.68
CA ALA A 54 -15.68 -14.40 1.29
C ALA A 54 -16.46 -13.53 0.28
N ASN A 55 -15.97 -12.33 -0.03
CA ASN A 55 -15.98 -11.94 -1.44
C ASN A 55 -14.60 -12.27 -2.01
N ALA A 56 -14.46 -13.54 -2.42
CA ALA A 56 -13.27 -14.06 -3.06
C ALA A 56 -13.09 -13.38 -4.42
N VAL A 57 -12.54 -12.17 -4.43
CA VAL A 57 -11.74 -11.73 -5.56
C VAL A 57 -10.55 -12.66 -5.57
N LYS A 58 -10.62 -13.70 -6.41
CA LYS A 58 -9.48 -14.57 -6.72
C LYS A 58 -8.34 -13.65 -7.15
N GLN A 59 -7.42 -13.37 -6.24
CA GLN A 59 -6.08 -13.00 -6.64
C GLN A 59 -5.52 -14.27 -7.26
N ASN A 60 -5.61 -14.38 -8.58
CA ASN A 60 -4.87 -15.39 -9.31
C ASN A 60 -3.39 -14.99 -9.11
N THR A 61 -2.77 -15.55 -8.08
CA THR A 61 -1.33 -15.62 -7.99
C THR A 61 -0.96 -16.81 -8.86
N ASP A 62 -0.80 -16.57 -10.15
CA ASP A 62 -0.22 -17.53 -11.08
C ASP A 62 1.29 -17.60 -10.74
N GLU A 63 1.63 -18.47 -9.79
CA GLU A 63 3.00 -18.94 -9.58
C GLU A 63 3.27 -20.07 -10.58
N ASP A 64 3.98 -19.78 -11.66
CA ASP A 64 4.66 -20.71 -12.57
C ASP A 64 5.48 -19.85 -13.56
N SER A 65 6.74 -20.07 -13.93
CA SER A 65 7.90 -20.82 -13.44
C SER A 65 9.07 -20.33 -14.34
N ASP A 66 10.30 -20.40 -13.83
CA ASP A 66 11.59 -20.32 -14.53
C ASP A 66 11.99 -19.00 -15.24
N ILE A 67 12.58 -18.09 -14.45
CA ILE A 67 13.53 -17.09 -14.96
C ILE A 67 14.88 -17.78 -15.23
N ASP A 68 15.14 -18.07 -16.50
CA ASP A 68 16.44 -18.56 -16.96
C ASP A 68 17.55 -17.54 -16.66
N ASP A 69 18.60 -18.07 -16.02
CA ASP A 69 19.84 -17.41 -15.67
C ASP A 69 20.62 -17.02 -16.94
N MET A 70 20.61 -15.73 -17.29
CA MET A 70 21.52 -15.17 -18.28
C MET A 70 22.32 -14.04 -17.63
N ASN A 71 23.48 -14.43 -17.10
CA ASN A 71 24.59 -13.53 -16.79
C ASN A 71 24.93 -12.70 -18.05
N GLU A 72 24.69 -11.40 -18.00
CA GLU A 72 25.33 -10.43 -18.88
C GLU A 72 25.85 -9.24 -18.03
N PRO A 73 27.18 -9.07 -17.90
CA PRO A 73 27.75 -7.97 -17.14
C PRO A 73 27.84 -6.74 -18.04
N SER A 74 27.03 -5.73 -17.79
CA SER A 74 27.24 -4.39 -18.38
C SER A 74 26.80 -3.33 -17.38
N GLY A 75 27.79 -2.60 -16.88
CA GLY A 75 27.71 -1.90 -15.61
C GLY A 75 26.87 -0.63 -15.60
N THR A 76 26.25 -0.40 -14.45
CA THR A 76 25.93 0.94 -13.95
C THR A 76 25.96 0.94 -12.43
N GLY A 77 26.93 1.67 -11.88
CA GLY A 77 26.86 2.36 -10.59
C GLY A 77 26.54 1.55 -9.33
N SER A 78 27.58 1.21 -8.57
CA SER A 78 27.44 0.92 -7.13
C SER A 78 26.96 2.17 -6.40
N CYS A 79 25.67 2.22 -6.06
CA CYS A 79 25.12 3.27 -5.20
C CYS A 79 25.10 2.76 -3.77
N SER A 80 26.18 3.04 -3.03
CA SER A 80 26.19 2.92 -1.57
C SER A 80 25.04 3.74 -0.98
N LEU A 81 24.20 3.11 -0.16
CA LEU A 81 23.20 3.75 0.68
C LEU A 81 23.88 4.76 1.64
N SER A 82 24.08 6.00 1.19
CA SER A 82 24.32 7.13 2.06
C SER A 82 23.54 8.35 1.57
N SER A 83 22.32 8.50 2.14
CA SER A 83 21.58 9.75 2.26
C SER A 83 21.24 10.48 0.94
N CYS A 84 20.17 10.05 0.26
CA CYS A 84 19.59 10.79 -0.86
C CYS A 84 18.86 12.04 -0.34
N THR A 85 19.55 13.17 -0.21
CA THR A 85 18.89 14.48 -0.21
C THR A 85 18.50 14.77 -1.65
N VAL A 86 17.22 14.63 -1.99
CA VAL A 86 16.71 15.09 -3.29
C VAL A 86 16.91 16.61 -3.35
N LYS A 87 17.93 17.05 -4.08
CA LYS A 87 18.07 18.45 -4.46
C LYS A 87 17.31 18.62 -5.77
N ASP A 88 16.29 19.45 -5.74
CA ASP A 88 15.48 19.81 -6.89
C ASP A 88 16.35 20.31 -8.04
N SER A 89 16.26 19.65 -9.19
CA SER A 89 16.69 20.20 -10.47
C SER A 89 15.82 19.61 -11.56
N VAL A 90 14.65 20.21 -11.74
CA VAL A 90 13.81 19.97 -12.91
C VAL A 90 14.35 20.88 -14.03
N THR A 91 15.07 20.32 -14.99
CA THR A 91 15.30 20.99 -16.28
C THR A 91 14.27 20.46 -17.26
N LEU A 92 13.14 21.17 -17.38
CA LEU A 92 12.16 20.96 -18.44
C LEU A 92 12.67 21.64 -19.71
N SER A 93 13.25 20.89 -20.63
CA SER A 93 13.39 21.35 -22.02
C SER A 93 12.12 20.97 -22.78
N LEU A 94 11.33 21.97 -23.14
CA LEU A 94 10.23 21.89 -24.09
C LEU A 94 10.75 22.51 -25.40
N ASP A 95 11.10 21.67 -26.38
CA ASP A 95 11.27 22.17 -27.75
C ASP A 95 9.89 22.28 -28.42
N ALA A 96 9.72 23.41 -29.11
CA ALA A 96 8.52 23.87 -29.80
C ALA A 96 8.47 23.41 -31.26
#